data_AF-A0A4D6X389-F1
#
_entry.id   AF-A0A4D6X389-F1
#
_cell.length_a   1.000
_cell.length_b   1.000
_cell.length_c   1.000
_cell.angle_alpha   90.00
_cell.angle_beta   90.00
_cell.angle_gamma   90.00
#
_symmetry.space_group_name_H-M   'P 1'
#
loop_
_entity.id
_entity.type
_entity.pdbx_description
1 polymer ?
#
loop_
_entity_poly.entity_id
_entity_poly.type
_entity_poly.pdbx_seq_one_letter_code
_entity_poly.pdbx_strand_id
1 'polypeptide(L)'
;MKDPYAPGFWCSVTILGTLTAGYFYGIRHTHQMNQAVQFLYAAAAVTAAVTLVALTWIAWQQWHLNKREVIQGRTLLTIWNTKVALRRVETVFDRYFWGSYWHSGRTFEEVMGELKGTPLEQSLDALKRQCRALDREVHDHHHHWLANARDLSSVATAMARERYQLDLCEPSSTGRGNTAVLNRDLEVLVYTWSARLRSFDHQLDELERAYH
;
A
#
# COMPACT_ATOMS: atom_id res chain seq x y z
N MET A 1 -16.71 16.01 -1.82
CA MET A 1 -16.17 16.36 -3.15
C MET A 1 -16.42 17.85 -3.37
N LYS A 2 -15.37 18.67 -3.50
CA LYS A 2 -15.50 20.09 -3.86
C LYS A 2 -15.53 20.14 -5.39
N ASP A 3 -16.63 20.63 -5.96
CA ASP A 3 -16.83 20.60 -7.40
C ASP A 3 -15.67 21.31 -8.13
N PRO A 4 -14.94 20.61 -9.02
CA PRO A 4 -13.79 21.16 -9.73
C PRO A 4 -14.17 22.32 -10.69
N TYR A 5 -15.47 22.50 -10.95
CA TYR A 5 -16.01 23.56 -11.82
C TYR A 5 -16.27 24.89 -11.09
N ALA A 6 -16.29 24.89 -9.75
CA ALA A 6 -16.55 26.08 -8.95
C ALA A 6 -15.59 27.26 -9.26
N PRO A 7 -14.26 27.10 -9.33
CA PRO A 7 -13.36 28.23 -9.57
C PRO A 7 -13.50 28.83 -10.97
N GLY A 8 -13.76 28.02 -12.00
CA GLY A 8 -13.96 28.50 -13.37
C GLY A 8 -15.22 29.36 -13.50
N PHE A 9 -16.31 28.94 -12.84
CA PHE A 9 -17.56 29.69 -12.78
C PHE A 9 -17.41 31.06 -12.09
N TRP A 10 -16.73 31.11 -10.94
CA TRP A 10 -16.49 32.39 -10.25
C TRP A 10 -15.59 33.32 -11.05
N CYS A 11 -14.60 32.76 -11.76
CA CYS A 11 -13.72 33.54 -12.64
C CYS A 11 -14.51 34.17 -13.80
N SER A 12 -15.38 33.41 -14.49
CA SER A 12 -16.20 33.95 -15.57
C SER A 12 -17.21 35.00 -15.08
N VAL A 13 -17.80 34.82 -13.90
CA VAL A 13 -18.69 35.81 -13.27
C VAL A 13 -17.94 37.12 -12.95
N THR A 14 -16.70 37.04 -12.43
CA THR A 14 -15.90 38.24 -12.15
C THR A 14 -15.45 38.99 -13.40
N ILE A 15 -15.09 38.27 -14.47
CA ILE A 15 -14.74 38.86 -15.77
C ILE A 15 -15.96 39.54 -16.38
N LEU A 16 -17.13 38.87 -16.36
CA LEU A 16 -18.37 39.44 -16.86
C LEU A 16 -18.75 40.69 -16.06
N GLY A 17 -18.68 40.64 -14.72
CA GLY A 17 -19.01 41.77 -13.85
C GLY A 17 -18.12 42.99 -14.10
N THR A 18 -16.80 42.78 -14.23
CA THR A 18 -15.84 43.87 -14.50
C THR A 18 -15.99 44.47 -15.89
N LEU A 19 -16.23 43.66 -16.93
CA LEU A 19 -16.55 44.16 -18.28
C LEU A 19 -17.85 44.96 -18.30
N THR A 20 -18.88 44.48 -17.62
CA THR A 20 -20.20 45.14 -17.57
C THR A 20 -20.10 46.47 -16.81
N ALA A 21 -19.37 46.49 -15.69
CA ALA A 21 -19.12 47.71 -14.93
C ALA A 21 -18.26 48.71 -15.72
N GLY A 22 -17.20 48.27 -16.40
CA GLY A 22 -16.36 49.11 -17.24
C GLY A 22 -17.14 49.74 -18.41
N TYR A 23 -18.02 48.97 -19.05
CA TYR A 23 -18.91 49.45 -20.10
C TYR A 23 -19.89 50.51 -19.57
N PHE A 24 -20.58 50.22 -18.46
CA PHE A 24 -21.59 51.14 -17.90
C PHE A 24 -20.99 52.43 -17.32
N TYR A 25 -19.84 52.36 -16.64
CA TYR A 25 -19.22 53.55 -16.06
C TYR A 25 -18.47 54.40 -17.10
N GLY A 26 -17.79 53.77 -18.08
CA GLY A 26 -17.01 54.47 -19.09
C GLY A 26 -17.83 55.11 -20.20
N ILE A 27 -18.86 54.42 -20.71
CA ILE A 27 -19.62 54.92 -21.87
C ILE A 27 -20.77 55.84 -21.46
N ARG A 28 -21.39 55.59 -20.29
CA ARG A 28 -22.54 56.39 -19.84
C ARG A 28 -22.14 57.77 -19.31
N HIS A 29 -20.95 57.91 -18.72
CA HIS A 29 -20.53 59.17 -18.08
C HIS A 29 -19.60 60.04 -18.91
N THR A 30 -18.76 59.46 -19.77
CA THR A 30 -17.84 60.23 -20.62
C THR A 30 -18.26 60.11 -22.08
N HIS A 31 -18.91 61.14 -22.60
CA HIS A 31 -19.24 61.30 -24.04
C HIS A 31 -18.01 61.50 -24.94
N GLN A 32 -16.80 61.32 -24.40
CA GLN A 32 -15.51 61.47 -25.10
C GLN A 32 -14.83 60.11 -25.30
N MET A 33 -14.67 59.71 -26.56
CA MET A 33 -14.16 58.38 -26.94
C MET A 33 -12.74 58.08 -26.41
N ASN A 34 -11.87 59.09 -26.26
CA ASN A 34 -10.50 58.88 -25.76
C ASN A 34 -10.44 58.45 -24.29
N GLN A 35 -11.34 58.94 -23.44
CA GLN A 35 -11.37 58.57 -22.02
C GLN A 35 -11.96 57.16 -21.83
N ALA A 36 -12.97 56.80 -22.63
CA ALA A 36 -13.56 55.46 -22.61
C ALA A 36 -12.54 54.36 -22.94
N VAL A 37 -11.63 54.61 -23.89
CA VAL A 37 -10.55 53.66 -24.26
C VAL A 37 -9.58 53.45 -23.08
N GLN A 38 -9.22 54.50 -22.33
CA GLN A 38 -8.34 54.38 -21.16
C GLN A 38 -8.99 53.55 -20.03
N PHE A 39 -10.29 53.75 -19.77
CA PHE A 39 -11.03 52.93 -18.81
C PHE A 39 -11.12 51.47 -19.24
N LEU A 40 -11.29 51.20 -20.54
CA LEU A 40 -11.29 49.85 -21.08
C LEU A 40 -9.93 49.16 -20.88
N TYR A 41 -8.82 49.85 -21.17
CA TYR A 41 -7.48 49.31 -20.94
C TYR A 41 -7.19 49.07 -19.45
N ALA A 42 -7.63 49.98 -18.56
CA ALA A 42 -7.49 49.79 -17.12
C ALA A 42 -8.30 48.57 -16.62
N ALA A 43 -9.54 48.41 -17.09
CA ALA A 43 -10.37 47.24 -16.77
C ALA A 43 -9.77 45.94 -17.30
N ALA A 44 -9.21 45.96 -18.52
CA ALA A 44 -8.50 44.83 -19.11
C ALA A 44 -7.23 44.47 -18.31
N ALA A 45 -6.47 45.46 -17.83
CA ALA A 45 -5.29 45.23 -17.02
C ALA A 45 -5.63 44.59 -15.66
N VAL A 46 -6.71 45.04 -15.00
CA VAL A 46 -7.17 44.47 -13.73
C VAL A 46 -7.65 43.03 -13.91
N THR A 47 -8.40 42.75 -14.98
CA THR A 47 -8.86 41.38 -15.27
C THR A 47 -7.69 40.45 -15.60
N ALA A 48 -6.71 40.92 -16.39
CA ALA A 48 -5.48 40.17 -16.66
C ALA A 48 -4.67 39.89 -15.37
N ALA A 49 -4.53 40.87 -14.48
CA ALA A 49 -3.84 40.67 -13.21
C ALA A 49 -4.54 39.64 -12.31
N VAL A 50 -5.87 39.74 -12.17
CA VAL A 50 -6.67 38.82 -11.34
C VAL A 50 -6.62 37.40 -11.90
N THR A 51 -6.72 37.23 -13.21
CA THR A 51 -6.63 35.90 -13.85
C THR A 51 -5.27 35.25 -13.65
N LEU A 52 -4.17 36.01 -13.76
CA LEU A 52 -2.82 35.49 -13.48
C LEU A 52 -2.65 35.06 -12.02
N VAL A 53 -3.15 35.85 -11.07
CA VAL A 53 -3.12 35.50 -9.64
C VAL A 53 -3.96 34.25 -9.36
N ALA A 54 -5.15 34.14 -9.96
CA ALA A 54 -5.99 32.96 -9.82
C ALA A 54 -5.34 31.70 -10.40
N LEU A 55 -4.73 31.79 -11.58
CA LEU A 55 -4.04 30.66 -12.22
C LEU A 55 -2.84 30.19 -11.41
N THR A 56 -2.03 31.12 -10.90
CA THR A 56 -0.88 30.79 -10.05
C THR A 56 -1.32 30.15 -8.73
N TRP A 57 -2.41 30.64 -8.13
CA TRP A 57 -2.99 30.03 -6.93
C TRP A 57 -3.51 28.61 -7.18
N ILE A 58 -4.25 28.39 -8.27
CA ILE A 58 -4.78 27.06 -8.64
C ILE A 58 -3.64 26.10 -8.93
N ALA A 59 -2.61 26.53 -9.69
CA ALA A 59 -1.45 25.70 -9.98
C ALA A 59 -0.70 25.29 -8.70
N TRP A 60 -0.54 26.23 -7.76
CA TRP A 60 0.07 25.97 -6.46
C TRP A 60 -0.76 24.98 -5.63
N GLN A 61 -2.07 25.15 -5.58
CA GLN A 61 -2.98 24.26 -4.86
C GLN A 61 -3.00 22.85 -5.47
N GLN A 62 -3.04 22.75 -6.80
CA GLN A 62 -2.99 21.47 -7.52
C GLN A 62 -1.68 20.74 -7.27
N TRP A 63 -0.56 21.47 -7.24
CA TRP A 63 0.74 20.88 -6.92
C TRP A 63 0.80 20.31 -5.49
N HIS A 64 0.22 21.00 -4.52
CA HIS A 64 0.15 20.53 -3.14
C HIS A 64 -0.78 19.32 -2.97
N LEU A 65 -1.92 19.28 -3.67
CA LEU A 65 -2.85 18.15 -3.65
C LEU A 65 -2.23 16.91 -4.31
N ASN A 66 -1.68 17.07 -5.52
CA ASN A 66 -1.07 15.98 -6.26
C ASN A 66 0.10 15.35 -5.47
N LYS A 67 0.89 16.15 -4.76
CA LYS A 67 1.93 15.62 -3.86
C LYS A 67 1.37 14.71 -2.77
N ARG A 68 0.27 15.09 -2.14
CA ARG A 68 -0.35 14.28 -1.06
C ARG A 68 -0.97 13.01 -1.61
N GLU A 69 -1.70 13.11 -2.72
CA GLU A 69 -2.32 11.96 -3.38
C GLU A 69 -1.28 10.97 -3.90
N VAL A 70 -0.16 11.45 -4.45
CA VAL A 70 0.93 10.57 -4.91
C VAL A 70 1.59 9.84 -3.73
N ILE A 71 1.79 10.52 -2.59
CA ILE A 71 2.34 9.87 -1.38
C ILE A 71 1.35 8.82 -0.86
N GLN A 72 0.08 9.19 -0.67
CA GLN A 72 -0.95 8.26 -0.19
C GLN A 72 -1.14 7.06 -1.13
N GLY A 73 -1.21 7.31 -2.44
CA GLY A 73 -1.32 6.26 -3.45
C GLY A 73 -0.12 5.34 -3.47
N ARG A 74 1.09 5.88 -3.30
CA ARG A 74 2.31 5.07 -3.18
C ARG A 74 2.27 4.17 -1.94
N THR A 75 1.88 4.70 -0.78
CA THR A 75 1.75 3.91 0.44
C THR A 75 0.68 2.81 0.28
N LEU A 76 -0.49 3.13 -0.28
CA LEU A 76 -1.55 2.16 -0.59
C LEU A 76 -1.07 1.03 -1.51
N LEU A 77 -0.29 1.36 -2.54
CA LEU A 77 0.32 0.35 -3.42
C LEU A 77 1.30 -0.56 -2.65
N THR A 78 2.09 -0.01 -1.73
CA THR A 78 3.00 -0.82 -0.89
C THR A 78 2.23 -1.75 0.05
N ILE A 79 1.12 -1.29 0.64
CA ILE A 79 0.23 -2.11 1.46
C ILE A 79 -0.34 -3.27 0.63
N TRP A 80 -0.87 -2.96 -0.55
CA TRP A 80 -1.43 -3.94 -1.46
C TRP A 80 -0.39 -4.99 -1.90
N ASN A 81 0.81 -4.55 -2.30
CA ASN A 81 1.90 -5.46 -2.68
C ASN A 81 2.29 -6.40 -1.52
N THR A 82 2.21 -5.92 -0.27
CA THR A 82 2.47 -6.73 0.92
C THR A 82 1.37 -7.77 1.14
N LYS A 83 0.09 -7.41 0.99
CA LYS A 83 -1.03 -8.38 1.04
C LYS A 83 -0.93 -9.46 -0.03
N VAL A 84 -0.61 -9.08 -1.27
CA VAL A 84 -0.43 -10.03 -2.37
C VAL A 84 0.74 -10.99 -2.06
N ALA A 85 1.84 -10.48 -1.52
CA ALA A 85 2.97 -11.31 -1.10
C ALA A 85 2.57 -12.28 0.03
N LEU A 86 1.77 -11.83 1.00
CA LEU A 86 1.26 -12.66 2.10
C LEU A 86 0.40 -13.82 1.59
N ARG A 87 -0.58 -13.55 0.72
CA ARG A 87 -1.42 -14.60 0.08
C ARG A 87 -0.60 -15.59 -0.74
N ARG A 88 0.43 -15.11 -1.42
CA ARG A 88 1.36 -15.98 -2.17
C ARG A 88 2.13 -16.90 -1.23
N VAL A 89 2.58 -16.40 -0.07
CA VAL A 89 3.23 -17.21 0.95
C VAL A 89 2.28 -18.29 1.47
N GLU A 90 1.04 -17.94 1.83
CA GLU A 90 0.02 -18.89 2.27
C GLU A 90 -0.23 -20.00 1.23
N THR A 91 -0.44 -19.62 -0.03
CA THR A 91 -0.69 -20.58 -1.12
C THR A 91 0.50 -21.51 -1.37
N VAL A 92 1.72 -20.95 -1.39
CA VAL A 92 2.94 -21.73 -1.60
C VAL A 92 3.22 -22.63 -0.39
N PHE A 93 2.95 -22.15 0.81
CA PHE A 93 3.07 -22.91 2.05
C PHE A 93 2.15 -24.13 2.02
N ASP A 94 0.86 -23.96 1.75
CA ASP A 94 -0.10 -25.05 1.68
C ASP A 94 0.31 -26.09 0.64
N ARG A 95 0.74 -25.64 -0.55
CA ARG A 95 1.20 -26.54 -1.60
C ARG A 95 2.51 -27.25 -1.26
N TYR A 96 3.39 -26.61 -0.49
CA TYR A 96 4.67 -27.18 -0.09
C TYR A 96 4.53 -28.24 1.01
N PHE A 97 3.72 -27.97 2.04
CA PHE A 97 3.55 -28.85 3.20
C PHE A 97 2.48 -29.92 3.02
N TRP A 98 1.36 -29.58 2.36
CA TRP A 98 0.20 -30.48 2.22
C TRP A 98 -0.02 -30.96 0.78
N GLY A 99 0.68 -30.36 -0.18
CA GLY A 99 0.63 -30.75 -1.58
C GLY A 99 1.71 -31.76 -1.97
N SER A 100 1.85 -31.97 -3.27
CA SER A 100 2.72 -32.98 -3.88
C SER A 100 4.22 -32.67 -3.81
N TYR A 101 4.65 -31.54 -3.21
CA TYR A 101 6.07 -31.19 -3.14
C TYR A 101 6.79 -31.89 -2.00
N TRP A 102 6.08 -32.23 -0.92
CA TRP A 102 6.64 -33.01 0.18
C TRP A 102 6.76 -34.48 -0.22
N HIS A 103 7.99 -35.01 -0.19
CA HIS A 103 8.28 -36.42 -0.48
C HIS A 103 8.89 -37.05 0.77
N SER A 104 8.24 -38.08 1.32
CA SER A 104 8.74 -38.82 2.49
C SER A 104 10.01 -39.61 2.11
N GLY A 105 11.13 -39.34 2.79
CA GLY A 105 12.41 -40.04 2.56
C GLY A 105 13.62 -39.16 2.21
N ARG A 106 13.50 -37.83 2.27
CA ARG A 106 14.66 -36.92 2.14
C ARG A 106 15.55 -36.96 3.40
N THR A 107 16.77 -36.47 3.32
CA THR A 107 17.67 -36.30 4.50
C THR A 107 17.47 -34.94 5.17
N PHE A 108 17.86 -34.78 6.45
CA PHE A 108 17.68 -33.54 7.22
C PHE A 108 18.45 -32.37 6.61
N GLU A 109 19.66 -32.66 6.11
CA GLU A 109 20.50 -31.72 5.38
C GLU A 109 19.92 -31.35 4.02
N GLU A 110 19.21 -32.25 3.34
CA GLU A 110 18.43 -31.90 2.14
C GLU A 110 17.20 -31.07 2.50
N VAL A 111 16.40 -31.44 3.50
CA VAL A 111 15.18 -30.67 3.84
C VAL A 111 15.53 -29.26 4.35
N MET A 112 16.60 -29.10 5.13
CA MET A 112 17.02 -27.79 5.63
C MET A 112 18.03 -27.05 4.76
N GLY A 113 18.85 -27.76 4.00
CA GLY A 113 19.74 -27.21 2.98
C GLY A 113 19.03 -26.86 1.67
N GLU A 114 17.94 -27.56 1.31
CA GLU A 114 17.10 -27.24 0.14
C GLU A 114 15.99 -26.26 0.45
N LEU A 115 15.55 -26.08 1.72
CA LEU A 115 14.63 -24.98 2.03
C LEU A 115 15.21 -23.67 1.47
N LYS A 116 16.55 -23.55 1.51
CA LYS A 116 17.31 -22.60 0.68
C LYS A 116 17.14 -22.88 -0.81
N GLY A 117 16.42 -22.02 -1.50
CA GLY A 117 16.10 -22.13 -2.92
C GLY A 117 14.72 -22.69 -3.22
N THR A 118 13.96 -23.17 -2.21
CA THR A 118 12.55 -23.57 -2.41
C THR A 118 11.68 -22.42 -2.88
N PRO A 119 10.57 -22.71 -3.59
CA PRO A 119 9.55 -21.70 -3.88
C PRO A 119 8.99 -21.06 -2.60
N LEU A 120 9.02 -21.77 -1.45
CA LEU A 120 8.58 -21.27 -0.15
C LEU A 120 9.54 -20.24 0.44
N GLU A 121 10.85 -20.50 0.43
CA GLU A 121 11.82 -19.50 0.90
C GLU A 121 11.80 -18.26 -0.02
N GLN A 122 11.72 -18.45 -1.33
CA GLN A 122 11.61 -17.34 -2.28
C GLN A 122 10.38 -16.46 -2.00
N SER A 123 9.22 -17.06 -1.65
CA SER A 123 8.01 -16.31 -1.32
C SER A 123 8.14 -15.61 0.04
N LEU A 124 8.73 -16.25 1.05
CA LEU A 124 9.02 -15.65 2.35
C LEU A 124 10.02 -14.48 2.24
N ASP A 125 11.05 -14.60 1.40
CA ASP A 125 12.01 -13.53 1.18
C ASP A 125 11.46 -12.40 0.32
N ALA A 126 10.52 -12.69 -0.59
CA ALA A 126 9.73 -11.66 -1.25
C ALA A 126 8.84 -10.92 -0.23
N LEU A 127 8.18 -11.62 0.69
CA LEU A 127 7.39 -11.02 1.76
C LEU A 127 8.25 -10.13 2.67
N LYS A 128 9.41 -10.61 3.14
CA LYS A 128 10.35 -9.80 3.94
C LYS A 128 10.79 -8.53 3.22
N ARG A 129 11.00 -8.58 1.89
CA ARG A 129 11.33 -7.40 1.08
C ARG A 129 10.18 -6.40 1.02
N GLN A 130 8.95 -6.86 0.82
CA GLN A 130 7.77 -5.99 0.83
C GLN A 130 7.53 -5.38 2.22
N CYS A 131 7.69 -6.16 3.29
CA CYS A 131 7.56 -5.66 4.67
C CYS A 131 8.59 -4.59 5.00
N ARG A 132 9.85 -4.72 4.53
CA ARG A 132 10.86 -3.65 4.66
C ARG A 132 10.48 -2.38 3.92
N ALA A 133 9.85 -2.50 2.76
CA ALA A 133 9.38 -1.33 2.04
C ALA A 133 8.21 -0.68 2.80
N LEU A 134 7.30 -1.48 3.35
CA LEU A 134 6.18 -1.03 4.14
C LEU A 134 6.62 -0.31 5.43
N ASP A 135 7.57 -0.88 6.18
CA ASP A 135 8.15 -0.25 7.38
C ASP A 135 8.72 1.15 7.08
N ARG A 136 9.36 1.33 5.91
CA ARG A 136 9.90 2.63 5.49
C ARG A 136 8.81 3.63 5.12
N GLU A 137 7.77 3.19 4.42
CA GLU A 137 6.68 4.08 3.96
C GLU A 137 5.77 4.50 5.13
N VAL A 138 5.50 3.57 6.07
CA VAL A 138 4.70 3.83 7.29
C VAL A 138 5.52 4.56 8.36
N HIS A 139 6.83 4.75 8.14
CA HIS A 139 7.78 5.34 9.10
C HIS A 139 7.79 4.62 10.45
N ASP A 140 7.65 3.29 10.42
CA ASP A 140 7.66 2.53 11.66
C ASP A 140 9.09 2.29 12.14
N HIS A 141 9.46 2.95 13.24
CA HIS A 141 10.78 2.83 13.85
C HIS A 141 11.09 1.43 14.38
N HIS A 142 10.07 0.63 14.72
CA HIS A 142 10.23 -0.69 15.32
C HIS A 142 10.36 -1.81 14.28
N HIS A 143 10.21 -1.50 12.98
CA HIS A 143 10.27 -2.48 11.89
C HIS A 143 9.36 -3.71 12.15
N HIS A 144 8.17 -3.46 12.68
CA HIS A 144 7.30 -4.52 13.17
C HIS A 144 6.82 -5.44 12.03
N TRP A 145 6.64 -4.92 10.81
CA TRP A 145 6.23 -5.73 9.67
C TRP A 145 7.33 -6.73 9.27
N LEU A 146 8.58 -6.27 9.23
CA LEU A 146 9.71 -7.17 9.01
C LEU A 146 9.87 -8.19 10.13
N ALA A 147 9.63 -7.80 11.39
CA ALA A 147 9.65 -8.72 12.52
C ALA A 147 8.59 -9.83 12.33
N ASN A 148 7.34 -9.47 12.05
CA ASN A 148 6.26 -10.42 11.76
C ASN A 148 6.59 -11.37 10.60
N ALA A 149 7.20 -10.88 9.52
CA ALA A 149 7.62 -11.71 8.39
C ALA A 149 8.76 -12.69 8.76
N ARG A 150 9.70 -12.29 9.62
CA ARG A 150 10.75 -13.20 10.15
C ARG A 150 10.14 -14.26 11.05
N ASP A 151 9.16 -13.87 11.84
CA ASP A 151 8.40 -14.70 12.75
C ASP A 151 7.53 -15.75 12.03
N LEU A 152 6.98 -15.41 10.86
CA LEU A 152 6.36 -16.40 9.98
C LEU A 152 7.42 -17.36 9.41
N SER A 153 8.56 -16.83 8.96
CA SER A 153 9.65 -17.64 8.42
C SER A 153 10.18 -18.64 9.45
N SER A 154 10.32 -18.26 10.73
CA SER A 154 10.79 -19.16 11.78
C SER A 154 9.80 -20.28 12.09
N VAL A 155 8.50 -19.96 12.09
CA VAL A 155 7.42 -20.95 12.27
C VAL A 155 7.38 -21.93 11.09
N ALA A 156 7.56 -21.46 9.86
CA ALA A 156 7.67 -22.32 8.68
C ALA A 156 8.88 -23.27 8.75
N THR A 157 10.04 -22.77 9.19
CA THR A 157 11.24 -23.60 9.40
C THR A 157 11.04 -24.63 10.51
N ALA A 158 10.38 -24.25 11.61
CA ALA A 158 10.04 -25.18 12.69
C ALA A 158 9.09 -26.28 12.20
N MET A 159 8.06 -25.94 11.41
CA MET A 159 7.16 -26.94 10.83
C MET A 159 7.87 -27.90 9.89
N ALA A 160 8.78 -27.41 9.03
CA ALA A 160 9.58 -28.28 8.16
C ALA A 160 10.40 -29.28 8.97
N ARG A 161 10.99 -28.82 10.09
CA ARG A 161 11.77 -29.65 11.00
C ARG A 161 10.92 -30.70 11.72
N GLU A 162 9.76 -30.33 12.25
CA GLU A 162 8.87 -31.27 12.95
C GLU A 162 8.25 -32.30 11.99
N ARG A 163 7.84 -31.85 10.80
CA ARG A 163 7.34 -32.75 9.75
C ARG A 163 8.40 -33.76 9.32
N TYR A 164 9.66 -33.32 9.21
CA TYR A 164 10.78 -34.21 8.92
C TYR A 164 11.02 -35.26 10.03
N GLN A 165 10.96 -34.84 11.31
CA GLN A 165 11.12 -35.76 12.43
C GLN A 165 10.01 -36.82 12.47
N LEU A 166 8.78 -36.45 12.10
CA LEU A 166 7.66 -37.39 11.97
C LEU A 166 7.91 -38.44 10.88
N ASP A 167 8.39 -38.02 9.70
CA ASP A 167 8.71 -38.94 8.60
C ASP A 167 9.86 -39.91 8.95
N LEU A 168 10.86 -39.46 9.73
CA LEU A 168 11.93 -40.34 10.23
C LEU A 168 11.46 -41.26 11.37
N CYS A 169 10.54 -40.79 12.21
CA CYS A 169 9.99 -41.53 13.35
C CYS A 169 8.83 -42.46 12.96
N GLU A 170 8.68 -42.81 11.67
CA GLU A 170 7.96 -44.00 11.21
C GLU A 170 8.89 -45.23 11.11
N PRO A 171 9.41 -45.83 12.20
CA PRO A 171 9.79 -47.22 12.16
C PRO A 171 8.53 -48.06 12.37
N SER A 172 8.28 -48.96 11.44
CA SER A 172 7.52 -50.20 11.61
C SER A 172 7.25 -50.55 13.07
N SER A 173 5.99 -50.42 13.54
CA SER A 173 5.41 -51.04 14.74
C SER A 173 6.27 -51.09 16.02
N THR A 174 5.69 -50.67 17.16
CA THR A 174 5.96 -51.11 18.57
C THR A 174 6.43 -50.07 19.61
N GLY A 175 6.36 -48.76 19.36
CA GLY A 175 6.70 -47.73 20.38
C GLY A 175 5.61 -46.67 20.60
N ARG A 176 4.58 -46.95 21.43
CA ARG A 176 3.34 -46.16 21.57
C ARG A 176 3.44 -44.85 22.40
N GLY A 177 4.63 -44.24 22.52
CA GLY A 177 4.85 -43.10 23.43
C GLY A 177 5.16 -41.75 22.75
N ASN A 178 6.11 -41.72 21.81
CA ASN A 178 6.68 -40.46 21.33
C ASN A 178 5.97 -39.86 20.11
N THR A 179 5.32 -40.68 19.28
CA THR A 179 4.66 -40.22 18.04
C THR A 179 3.45 -39.32 18.32
N ALA A 180 2.76 -39.52 19.45
CA ALA A 180 1.62 -38.70 19.86
C ALA A 180 2.02 -37.27 20.27
N VAL A 181 3.22 -37.08 20.82
CA VAL A 181 3.73 -35.76 21.23
C VAL A 181 4.21 -34.97 20.01
N LEU A 182 4.98 -35.60 19.12
CA LEU A 182 5.44 -35.00 17.86
C LEU A 182 4.28 -34.56 16.94
N ASN A 183 3.18 -35.31 16.91
CA ASN A 183 1.98 -34.94 16.16
C ASN A 183 1.29 -33.70 16.77
N ARG A 184 1.28 -33.58 18.10
CA ARG A 184 0.74 -32.41 18.81
C ARG A 184 1.56 -31.15 18.59
N ASP A 185 2.89 -31.26 18.56
CA ASP A 185 3.77 -30.12 18.32
C ASP A 185 3.62 -29.57 16.90
N LEU A 186 3.49 -30.44 15.90
CA LEU A 186 3.16 -30.03 14.53
C LEU A 186 1.80 -29.34 14.47
N GLU A 187 0.78 -29.90 15.12
CA GLU A 187 -0.57 -29.30 15.18
C GLU A 187 -0.53 -27.88 15.80
N VAL A 188 0.21 -27.70 16.89
CA VAL A 188 0.41 -26.38 17.52
C VAL A 188 1.07 -25.39 16.57
N LEU A 189 2.07 -25.83 15.79
CA LEU A 189 2.73 -24.97 14.81
C LEU A 189 1.79 -24.57 13.66
N VAL A 190 0.93 -25.49 13.19
CA VAL A 190 -0.10 -25.20 12.16
C VAL A 190 -1.12 -24.19 12.68
N TYR A 191 -1.57 -24.34 13.93
CA TYR A 191 -2.43 -23.33 14.56
C TYR A 191 -1.72 -21.98 14.71
N THR A 192 -0.45 -22.00 15.13
CA THR A 192 0.35 -20.78 15.28
C THR A 192 0.55 -20.06 13.95
N TRP A 193 0.79 -20.81 12.88
CA TRP A 193 0.91 -20.29 11.52
C TRP A 193 -0.38 -19.62 11.05
N SER A 194 -1.51 -20.33 11.13
CA SER A 194 -2.81 -19.79 10.71
C SER A 194 -3.25 -18.58 11.54
N ALA A 195 -3.02 -18.61 12.85
CA ALA A 195 -3.30 -17.47 13.73
C ALA A 195 -2.45 -16.25 13.35
N ARG A 196 -1.16 -16.44 13.09
CA ARG A 196 -0.24 -15.36 12.68
C ARG A 196 -0.57 -14.80 11.30
N LEU A 197 -0.92 -15.64 10.33
CA LEU A 197 -1.37 -15.19 9.02
C LEU A 197 -2.62 -14.31 9.14
N ARG A 198 -3.63 -14.76 9.89
CA ARG A 198 -4.86 -13.99 10.11
C ARG A 198 -4.61 -12.68 10.85
N SER A 199 -3.76 -12.68 11.87
CA SER A 199 -3.43 -11.44 12.57
C SER A 199 -2.68 -10.46 11.66
N PHE A 200 -1.77 -10.96 10.82
CA PHE A 200 -1.05 -10.13 9.86
C PHE A 200 -2.03 -9.51 8.85
N ASP A 201 -2.89 -10.32 8.23
CA ASP A 201 -3.87 -9.85 7.26
C ASP A 201 -4.82 -8.79 7.88
N HIS A 202 -5.27 -9.02 9.11
CA HIS A 202 -6.09 -8.06 9.85
C HIS A 202 -5.37 -6.73 10.10
N GLN A 203 -4.10 -6.76 10.51
CA GLN A 203 -3.31 -5.55 10.71
C GLN A 203 -3.12 -4.78 9.39
N LEU A 204 -2.95 -5.48 8.27
CA LEU A 204 -2.85 -4.85 6.94
C LEU A 204 -4.19 -4.26 6.49
N ASP A 205 -5.33 -4.87 6.84
CA ASP A 205 -6.67 -4.30 6.62
C ASP A 205 -6.90 -3.03 7.44
N GLU A 206 -6.53 -3.02 8.72
CA GLU A 206 -6.61 -1.84 9.57
C GLU A 206 -5.75 -0.71 9.04
N LEU A 207 -4.53 -1.02 8.62
CA LEU A 207 -3.62 -0.04 8.03
C LEU A 207 -4.15 0.47 6.69
N GLU A 208 -4.73 -0.37 5.82
CA GLU A 208 -5.38 0.09 4.58
C GLU A 208 -6.51 1.08 4.87
N ARG A 209 -7.37 0.79 5.86
CA ARG A 209 -8.47 1.68 6.27
C ARG A 209 -7.98 3.02 6.81
N ALA A 210 -6.82 3.07 7.45
CA ALA A 210 -6.27 4.31 7.97
C ALA A 210 -5.78 5.28 6.86
N TYR A 211 -5.47 4.76 5.67
CA TYR A 211 -4.98 5.53 4.53
C TYR A 211 -6.05 5.82 3.46
N HIS A 212 -7.27 5.29 3.63
CA HIS A 212 -8.39 5.40 2.69
C HIS A 212 -9.43 6.45 3.16
#